data_AF-A0A2M9L8W5-F1
#
_entry.id   AF-A0A2M9L8W5-F1
#
_cell.length_a   1.000
_cell.length_b   1.000
_cell.length_c   1.000
_cell.angle_alpha   90.00
_cell.angle_beta   90.00
_cell.angle_gamma   90.00
#
_symmetry.space_group_name_H-M   'P 1'
#
loop_
_entity.id
_entity.type
_entity.pdbx_description
1 polymer ?
#
loop_
_entity_poly.entity_id
_entity_poly.type
_entity_poly.pdbx_seq_one_letter_code
_entity_poly.pdbx_strand_id
1 'polypeptide(L)' 'MAYNTVDPATMTPEMAAQIRTWRCDEDYSRRAVARAATDLWGSDWGSNQLYGEDLCTAAAKLLGENIDREPWN' A
#
# COMPACT_ATOMS: atom_id res chain seq x y z
N MET A 1 -10.23 -15.23 -10.13
CA MET A 1 -10.58 -14.59 -8.84
C MET A 1 -9.39 -13.76 -8.43
N ALA A 2 -9.51 -12.43 -8.37
CA ALA A 2 -8.46 -11.58 -7.84
C ALA A 2 -8.50 -11.72 -6.31
N TYR A 3 -7.47 -12.34 -5.73
CA TYR A 3 -7.30 -12.36 -4.29
C TYR A 3 -6.80 -10.99 -3.87
N ASN A 4 -7.73 -10.11 -3.47
CA ASN A 4 -7.37 -8.81 -2.92
C ASN A 4 -7.09 -8.99 -1.43
N THR A 5 -5.83 -8.87 -1.03
CA THR A 5 -5.37 -9.08 0.35
C THR A 5 -5.71 -7.90 1.27
N VAL A 6 -6.14 -6.78 0.69
CA VAL A 6 -6.56 -5.55 1.37
C VAL A 6 -8.01 -5.26 0.99
N ASP A 7 -8.90 -5.07 1.96
CA ASP A 7 -10.22 -4.49 1.68
C ASP A 7 -10.09 -2.96 1.55
N PRO A 8 -10.36 -2.35 0.39
CA PRO A 8 -10.28 -0.90 0.24
C PRO A 8 -11.25 -0.16 1.16
N ALA A 9 -12.33 -0.80 1.63
CA ALA A 9 -13.29 -0.18 2.54
C ALA A 9 -12.73 -0.02 3.97
N THR A 10 -11.66 -0.74 4.33
CA THR A 10 -11.02 -0.64 5.65
C THR A 10 -9.82 0.31 5.66
N MET A 11 -9.33 0.74 4.48
CA MET A 11 -8.24 1.69 4.37
C MET A 11 -8.73 3.12 4.60
N THR A 12 -8.17 3.81 5.60
CA THR A 12 -8.48 5.22 5.85
C THR A 12 -7.63 6.14 4.97
N PRO A 13 -8.05 7.41 4.75
CA PRO A 13 -7.26 8.40 4.03
C PRO A 13 -5.87 8.61 4.62
N GLU A 14 -5.72 8.56 5.94
CA GLU A 14 -4.44 8.72 6.63
C GLU A 14 -3.50 7.56 6.33
N MET A 15 -4.02 6.32 6.33
CA MET A 15 -3.25 5.14 5.93
C MET A 15 -2.79 5.24 4.49
N ALA A 16 -3.68 5.66 3.58
CA ALA A 16 -3.35 5.82 2.16
C ALA A 16 -2.27 6.90 1.96
N ALA A 17 -2.37 8.04 2.65
CA ALA A 17 -1.35 9.08 2.61
C ALA A 17 0.01 8.56 3.12
N GLN A 18 0.02 7.80 4.22
CA GLN A 18 1.24 7.22 4.75
C GLN A 18 1.88 6.19 3.80
N ILE A 19 1.06 5.32 3.18
CA ILE A 19 1.53 4.36 2.17
C ILE A 19 2.12 5.08 0.97
N ARG A 20 1.48 6.17 0.51
CA ARG A 20 2.00 7.02 -0.57
C ARG A 20 3.35 7.61 -0.18
N THR A 21 3.50 8.16 1.02
CA THR A 21 4.79 8.71 1.47
C THR A 21 5.89 7.65 1.47
N TRP A 22 5.64 6.47 2.05
CA TRP A 22 6.62 5.39 2.01
C TRP A 22 7.02 5.02 0.58
N ARG A 23 6.03 4.83 -0.30
CA ARG A 23 6.30 4.34 -1.66
C ARG A 23 6.94 5.41 -2.55
N CYS A 24 6.49 6.65 -2.46
CA CYS A 24 6.75 7.70 -3.44
C CYS A 24 7.81 8.71 -2.98
N ASP A 25 7.87 8.98 -1.67
CA ASP A 25 8.75 10.02 -1.12
C ASP A 25 9.96 9.40 -0.40
N GLU A 26 9.84 8.18 0.13
CA GLU A 26 10.90 7.46 0.85
C GLU A 26 11.47 6.24 0.08
N ASP A 27 11.05 6.03 -1.17
CA ASP A 27 11.52 4.95 -2.06
C ASP A 27 11.38 3.52 -1.50
N TYR A 28 10.37 3.28 -0.66
CA TYR A 28 10.12 1.93 -0.16
C TYR A 28 9.71 1.00 -1.29
N SER A 29 10.39 -0.14 -1.39
CA SER A 29 9.89 -1.25 -2.20
C SER A 29 8.52 -1.71 -1.69
N ARG A 30 7.71 -2.35 -2.55
CA ARG A 30 6.38 -2.87 -2.15
C ARG A 30 6.46 -3.86 -0.98
N ARG A 31 7.54 -4.65 -0.89
CA ARG A 31 7.81 -5.54 0.27
C ARG A 31 8.13 -4.76 1.55
N ALA A 32 8.81 -3.63 1.44
CA ALA A 32 9.09 -2.75 2.57
C ALA A 32 7.82 -2.04 3.04
N VAL A 33 6.95 -1.60 2.12
CA VAL A 33 5.61 -1.08 2.44
C VAL A 33 4.80 -2.13 3.20
N ALA A 34 4.74 -3.36 2.70
CA ALA A 34 4.06 -4.47 3.38
C ALA A 34 4.58 -4.67 4.81
N ARG A 35 5.91 -4.70 4.97
CA ARG A 35 6.54 -4.85 6.29
C ARG A 35 6.18 -3.69 7.22
N ALA A 36 6.29 -2.45 6.75
CA ALA A 36 5.97 -1.26 7.54
C ALA A 36 4.49 -1.24 7.95
N ALA A 37 3.58 -1.61 7.04
CA ALA A 37 2.16 -1.73 7.33
C ALA A 37 1.87 -2.84 8.37
N THR A 38 2.53 -4.00 8.27
CA THR A 38 2.43 -5.04 9.29
C THR A 38 2.93 -4.56 10.65
N ASP A 39 4.10 -3.93 10.69
CA ASP A 39 4.70 -3.49 11.95
C ASP A 39 3.87 -2.35 12.60
N LEU A 40 3.25 -1.47 11.79
CA LEU A 40 2.49 -0.32 12.27
C LEU A 40 1.01 -0.63 12.59
N TRP A 41 0.35 -1.44 11.77
CA TRP A 41 -1.10 -1.68 11.87
C TRP A 41 -1.49 -3.12 12.20
N GLY A 42 -0.51 -4.03 12.35
CA GLY A 42 -0.76 -5.40 12.80
C GLY A 42 -1.42 -6.27 11.74
N SER A 43 -0.65 -6.67 10.73
CA SER A 43 -1.10 -7.53 9.62
C SER A 43 -0.30 -8.83 9.56
N ASP A 44 -0.97 -9.97 9.38
CA ASP A 44 -0.34 -11.29 9.31
C ASP A 44 0.46 -11.54 8.02
N TRP A 45 0.38 -10.63 7.05
CA TRP A 45 1.04 -10.77 5.75
C TRP A 45 2.55 -10.44 5.78
N GLY A 46 3.05 -9.77 6.83
CA GLY A 46 4.47 -9.44 6.97
C GLY A 46 5.01 -8.64 5.78
N SER A 47 6.15 -9.08 5.24
CA SER A 47 6.78 -8.46 4.05
C SER A 47 6.30 -9.04 2.71
N ASN A 48 5.09 -9.60 2.66
CA ASN A 48 4.54 -10.23 1.46
C ASN A 48 4.42 -9.20 0.33
N GLN A 49 4.95 -9.56 -0.85
CA GLN A 49 4.98 -8.66 -2.00
C GLN A 49 3.58 -8.31 -2.50
N LEU A 50 2.70 -9.30 -2.68
CA LEU A 50 1.33 -9.08 -3.18
C LEU A 50 0.53 -8.21 -2.21
N TYR A 51 0.73 -8.39 -0.91
CA TYR A 51 0.13 -7.52 0.10
C TYR A 51 0.57 -6.06 -0.05
N GLY A 52 1.87 -5.83 -0.26
CA GLY A 52 2.39 -4.50 -0.56
C GLY A 52 1.83 -3.88 -1.85
N GLU A 53 1.62 -4.71 -2.88
CA GLU A 53 1.01 -4.30 -4.15
C GLU A 53 -0.44 -3.87 -3.97
N ASP A 54 -1.22 -4.66 -3.24
CA ASP A 54 -2.62 -4.36 -2.94
C ASP A 54 -2.74 -3.10 -2.07
N LEU A 55 -1.84 -2.92 -1.09
CA LEU A 55 -1.78 -1.70 -0.27
C LEU A 55 -1.52 -0.46 -1.12
N CYS A 56 -0.50 -0.49 -1.98
CA CYS A 56 -0.19 0.64 -2.86
C CYS A 56 -1.36 0.91 -3.81
N THR A 57 -1.95 -0.13 -4.39
CA THR A 57 -3.08 -0.02 -5.33
C THR A 57 -4.32 0.57 -4.66
N ALA A 58 -4.65 0.13 -3.45
CA ALA A 58 -5.77 0.65 -2.68
C ALA A 58 -5.52 2.12 -2.27
N ALA A 59 -4.30 2.45 -1.84
CA ALA A 59 -3.93 3.82 -1.49
C ALA A 59 -4.03 4.77 -2.68
N ALA A 60 -3.45 4.41 -3.84
CA ALA A 60 -3.53 5.21 -5.05
C ALA A 60 -4.99 5.44 -5.47
N LYS A 61 -5.82 4.38 -5.46
CA LYS A 61 -7.26 4.50 -5.76
C LYS A 61 -7.99 5.42 -4.79
N LEU A 62 -7.72 5.31 -3.49
CA LEU A 62 -8.38 6.13 -2.46
C LEU A 62 -7.99 7.62 -2.60
N LEU A 63 -6.75 7.89 -2.99
CA LEU A 63 -6.25 9.25 -3.24
C LEU A 63 -6.61 9.80 -4.62
N GLY A 64 -7.23 8.99 -5.48
CA GLY A 64 -7.55 9.38 -6.87
C GLY A 64 -6.33 9.46 -7.80
N GLU A 65 -5.23 8.81 -7.43
CA GLU A 65 -3.98 8.77 -8.18
C GLU A 65 -3.90 7.50 -9.06
N ASN A 66 -3.02 7.52 -10.06
CA ASN A 66 -2.77 6.38 -10.95
C ASN A 66 -1.50 5.65 -10.54
N ILE A 67 -1.63 4.38 -10.15
CA ILE A 67 -0.53 3.52 -9.68
C ILE A 67 0.53 3.23 -10.76
N ASP A 68 0.17 3.29 -12.05
CA ASP A 68 1.06 2.98 -13.17
C ASP A 68 1.83 4.22 -13.67
N ARG A 69 1.70 5.36 -12.99
CA ARG A 69 2.37 6.62 -13.33
C ARG A 69 3.17 7.13 -12.13
N GLU A 70 4.11 8.03 -12.41
CA GLU A 70 4.76 8.79 -11.34
C GLU A 70 3.69 9.44 -10.43
N PRO A 71 3.87 9.38 -9.10
CA PRO A 71 5.10 8.99 -8.41
C PRO A 71 5.19 7.50 -8.00
N TRP A 72 4.24 6.67 -8.39
CA TRP A 72 4.13 5.27 -7.92
C TRP A 72 4.96 4.25 -8.71
N ASN A 73 5.32 4.58 -9.95
CA ASN A 73 6.02 3.71 -10.90
C ASN A 73 7.54 3.91 -10.81
#